data_AF-A0A7V8W226-F1
#
_entry.id   AF-A0A7V8W226-F1
#
_cell.length_a   1.000
_cell.length_b   1.000
_cell.length_c   1.000
_cell.angle_alpha   90.00
_cell.angle_beta   90.00
_cell.angle_gamma   90.00
#
_symmetry.space_group_name_H-M   'P 1'
#
loop_
_entity.id
_entity.type
_entity.pdbx_description
1 polymer ?
#
loop_
_entity_poly.entity_id
_entity_poly.type
_entity_poly.pdbx_seq_one_letter_code
_entity_poly.pdbx_strand_id
1 'polypeptide(L)'
;MAACSPIDLFEKTVAIPNQTWYNTYKPSFTFAITDTTSLYNIFLVLRHTDSYKYNNIWLNISSDVAGDSIHFQNLNIALGSDATGWEGNGMDDIFDIRKPITNGPVAFKKTGKYTFAISQIMRENPLTSILNVGILVEKVKM
;
A
#
# COMPACT_ATOMS: atom_id res chain seq x y z
N MET A 1 -2.98 -28.58 -19.80
CA MET A 1 -2.25 -27.34 -20.18
C MET A 1 -2.51 -26.34 -19.07
N ALA A 2 -1.55 -26.13 -18.16
CA ALA A 2 -1.69 -25.11 -17.12
C ALA A 2 -1.46 -23.75 -17.78
N ALA A 3 -2.54 -23.03 -18.04
CA ALA A 3 -2.46 -21.64 -18.46
C ALA A 3 -1.88 -20.85 -17.27
N CYS A 4 -0.61 -20.48 -17.36
CA CYS A 4 -0.01 -19.53 -16.45
C CYS A 4 -0.54 -18.16 -16.89
N SER A 5 -1.66 -17.72 -16.33
CA SER A 5 -2.17 -16.39 -16.56
C SER A 5 -1.10 -15.36 -16.20
N PRO A 6 -0.84 -14.35 -17.04
CA PRO A 6 -0.09 -13.19 -16.56
C PRO A 6 -0.80 -12.62 -15.34
N ILE A 7 -0.04 -12.19 -14.33
CA ILE A 7 -0.60 -11.60 -13.11
C ILE A 7 -1.34 -10.31 -13.50
N ASP A 8 -2.67 -10.38 -13.56
CA ASP A 8 -3.56 -9.21 -13.65
C ASP A 8 -3.68 -8.50 -12.29
N LEU A 9 -3.35 -9.21 -11.20
CA LEU A 9 -3.57 -8.79 -9.83
C LEU A 9 -2.45 -9.26 -8.90
N PHE A 10 -1.73 -8.33 -8.29
CA PHE A 10 -0.78 -8.59 -7.22
C PHE A 10 -1.28 -7.92 -5.94
N GLU A 11 -1.59 -8.70 -4.91
CA GLU A 11 -1.92 -8.18 -3.57
C GLU A 11 -1.00 -8.85 -2.56
N LYS A 12 -0.29 -8.03 -1.77
CA LYS A 12 0.55 -8.55 -0.69
C LYS A 12 0.51 -7.61 0.50
N THR A 13 0.26 -8.19 1.66
CA THR A 13 0.30 -7.52 2.96
C THR A 13 1.27 -8.24 3.90
N VAL A 14 1.75 -7.54 4.91
CA VAL A 14 2.46 -8.13 6.06
C VAL A 14 1.78 -7.68 7.34
N ALA A 15 1.85 -8.53 8.37
CA ALA A 15 1.43 -8.14 9.71
C ALA A 15 2.45 -7.18 10.34
N ILE A 16 1.96 -6.15 11.02
CA ILE A 16 2.78 -5.28 11.85
C ILE A 16 3.06 -6.00 13.18
N PRO A 17 4.33 -6.17 13.57
CA PRO A 17 4.69 -6.81 14.84
C PRO A 17 4.00 -6.13 16.03
N ASN A 18 3.34 -6.91 16.87
CA ASN A 18 2.62 -6.44 18.07
C ASN A 18 1.63 -5.30 17.80
N GLN A 19 1.12 -5.18 16.57
CA GLN A 19 0.26 -4.09 16.11
C GLN A 19 0.84 -2.68 16.36
N THR A 20 2.17 -2.61 16.42
CA THR A 20 2.95 -1.44 16.84
C THR A 20 3.94 -1.10 15.74
N TRP A 21 3.60 -0.13 14.89
CA TRP A 21 4.35 0.23 13.71
C TRP A 21 5.40 1.31 13.99
N TYR A 22 6.64 0.86 14.14
CA TYR A 22 7.81 1.74 14.17
C TYR A 22 8.16 2.27 12.78
N ASN A 23 8.57 3.53 12.67
CA ASN A 23 9.04 4.12 11.41
C ASN A 23 10.31 3.44 10.84
N THR A 24 11.07 2.75 11.69
CA THR A 24 12.23 1.94 11.30
C THR A 24 11.84 0.62 10.65
N TYR A 25 10.62 0.13 10.89
CA TYR A 25 10.10 -1.05 10.23
C TYR A 25 9.49 -0.66 8.88
N LYS A 26 10.18 -1.05 7.80
CA LYS A 26 9.82 -0.69 6.42
C LYS A 26 9.51 -1.94 5.59
N PRO A 27 8.29 -2.49 5.65
CA PRO A 27 7.88 -3.59 4.78
C PRO A 27 8.13 -3.31 3.31
N SER A 28 8.71 -4.30 2.63
CA SER A 28 9.00 -4.24 1.19
C SER A 28 8.23 -5.32 0.43
N PHE A 29 7.71 -4.95 -0.74
CA PHE A 29 6.85 -5.76 -1.59
C PHE A 29 7.42 -5.76 -3.00
N THR A 30 7.88 -6.93 -3.44
CA THR A 30 8.47 -7.09 -4.77
C THR A 30 7.54 -7.88 -5.68
N PHE A 31 7.31 -7.37 -6.89
CA PHE A 31 6.54 -8.02 -7.95
C PHE A 31 7.20 -7.81 -9.31
N ALA A 32 6.84 -8.65 -10.29
CA ALA A 32 7.39 -8.58 -11.64
C ALA A 32 6.39 -7.92 -12.60
N ILE A 33 6.86 -6.95 -13.38
CA ILE A 33 6.13 -6.34 -14.48
C ILE A 33 6.69 -6.85 -15.80
N THR A 34 5.82 -7.45 -16.61
CA THR A 34 6.14 -7.95 -17.95
C THR A 34 5.46 -7.17 -19.07
N ASP A 35 4.49 -6.32 -18.75
CA ASP A 35 3.74 -5.50 -19.69
C ASP A 35 3.85 -4.02 -19.28
N THR A 36 4.53 -3.23 -20.10
CA THR A 36 4.72 -1.78 -19.91
C THR A 36 3.74 -0.95 -20.73
N THR A 37 2.90 -1.58 -21.54
CA THR A 37 1.93 -0.90 -22.42
C THR A 37 0.60 -0.67 -21.71
N SER A 38 0.31 -1.50 -20.71
CA SER A 38 -0.90 -1.40 -19.91
C SER A 38 -0.78 -0.40 -18.77
N LEU A 39 -1.93 0.11 -18.34
CA LEU A 39 -2.06 0.93 -17.15
C LEU A 39 -2.35 0.05 -15.93
N TYR A 40 -1.88 0.49 -14.77
CA TYR A 40 -2.03 -0.21 -13.51
C TYR A 40 -2.55 0.74 -12.44
N ASN A 41 -3.55 0.31 -11.68
CA ASN A 41 -3.89 0.98 -10.43
C ASN A 41 -3.00 0.44 -9.31
N ILE A 42 -2.55 1.35 -8.45
CA ILE A 42 -1.72 1.00 -7.30
C ILE A 42 -2.39 1.53 -6.04
N PHE A 43 -2.66 0.64 -5.10
CA PHE A 43 -3.32 0.94 -3.84
C PHE A 43 -2.45 0.56 -2.66
N LEU A 44 -2.48 1.40 -1.63
CA LEU A 44 -2.17 1.01 -0.26
C LEU A 44 -3.27 0.07 0.24
N VAL A 45 -2.87 -1.04 0.85
CA VAL A 45 -3.75 -1.86 1.67
C VAL A 45 -3.34 -1.66 3.13
N LEU A 46 -4.25 -1.22 3.97
CA LEU A 46 -3.97 -0.98 5.40
C LEU A 46 -5.12 -1.52 6.23
N ARG A 47 -4.77 -2.24 7.31
CA ARG A 47 -5.71 -2.72 8.32
C ARG A 47 -5.36 -2.08 9.65
N HIS A 48 -6.33 -1.45 10.30
CA HIS A 48 -6.20 -0.86 11.64
C HIS A 48 -7.42 -1.19 12.49
N THR A 49 -7.33 -1.03 13.82
CA THR A 49 -8.53 -1.09 14.68
C THR A 49 -9.15 0.30 14.86
N ASP A 50 -10.36 0.35 15.40
CA ASP A 50 -11.02 1.58 15.85
C ASP A 50 -10.25 2.36 16.93
N SER A 51 -9.32 1.68 17.61
CA SER A 51 -8.46 2.24 18.64
C SER A 51 -7.29 3.05 18.05
N TYR A 52 -7.18 3.13 16.72
CA TYR A 52 -6.25 4.05 16.07
C TYR A 52 -6.67 5.50 16.31
N LYS A 53 -5.73 6.35 16.74
CA LYS A 53 -6.06 7.67 17.32
C LYS A 53 -6.27 8.79 16.30
N TYR A 54 -5.95 8.57 15.03
CA TYR A 54 -5.92 9.62 14.01
C TYR A 54 -6.84 9.28 12.86
N ASN A 55 -7.50 10.28 12.30
CA ASN A 55 -8.34 10.09 11.11
C ASN A 55 -7.53 10.00 9.81
N ASN A 56 -6.20 10.09 9.89
CA ASN A 56 -5.28 10.03 8.76
C ASN A 56 -3.93 9.40 9.16
N ILE A 57 -3.18 8.95 8.15
CA ILE A 57 -1.81 8.46 8.32
C ILE A 57 -0.89 9.05 7.25
N TRP A 58 0.28 9.53 7.69
CA TRP A 58 1.33 9.98 6.78
C TRP A 58 2.31 8.84 6.51
N LEU A 59 2.53 8.55 5.23
CA LEU A 59 3.40 7.48 4.76
C LEU A 59 4.47 8.02 3.81
N ASN A 60 5.67 7.48 3.91
CA ASN A 60 6.67 7.54 2.86
C ASN A 60 6.67 6.21 2.11
N ILE A 61 6.42 6.26 0.81
CA ILE A 61 6.45 5.11 -0.09
C ILE A 61 7.63 5.29 -1.03
N SER A 62 8.54 4.31 -1.03
CA SER A 62 9.59 4.22 -2.02
C SER A 62 9.24 3.19 -3.09
N SER A 63 9.66 3.44 -4.33
CA SER A 63 9.56 2.50 -5.42
C SER A 63 10.89 2.44 -6.17
N ASP A 64 11.42 1.24 -6.35
CA ASP A 64 12.65 0.97 -7.10
C ASP A 64 12.44 -0.12 -8.14
N VAL A 65 13.22 -0.05 -9.21
CA VAL A 65 13.36 -1.11 -10.21
C VAL A 65 14.85 -1.31 -10.46
N ALA A 66 15.26 -2.56 -10.62
CA ALA A 66 16.69 -2.90 -10.77
C ALA A 66 17.37 -2.06 -11.86
N GLY A 67 18.45 -1.37 -11.50
CA GLY A 67 19.23 -0.53 -12.42
C GLY A 67 18.65 0.87 -12.66
N ASP A 68 17.72 1.34 -11.83
CA ASP A 68 17.19 2.71 -11.88
C ASP A 68 17.29 3.41 -10.52
N SER A 69 16.97 4.70 -10.50
CA SER A 69 16.91 5.51 -9.29
C SER A 69 15.71 5.13 -8.42
N ILE A 70 15.89 5.21 -7.10
CA ILE A 70 14.78 5.03 -6.15
C ILE A 70 13.93 6.30 -6.17
N HIS A 71 12.62 6.14 -6.36
CA HIS A 71 11.65 7.22 -6.25
C HIS A 71 10.97 7.19 -4.89
N PHE A 72 10.77 8.36 -4.28
CA PHE A 72 10.08 8.51 -3.01
C PHE A 72 8.87 9.41 -3.17
N GLN A 73 7.78 9.09 -2.46
CA GLN A 73 6.62 9.95 -2.34
C GLN A 73 6.10 9.94 -0.89
N ASN A 74 5.69 11.12 -0.42
CA ASN A 74 5.02 11.25 0.87
C ASN A 74 3.53 11.42 0.62
N LEU A 75 2.72 10.60 1.27
CA LEU A 75 1.27 10.61 1.12
C LEU A 75 0.60 10.82 2.47
N ASN A 76 -0.40 11.69 2.48
CA ASN A 76 -1.35 11.80 3.56
C ASN A 76 -2.61 11.01 3.18
N ILE A 77 -2.84 9.90 3.87
CA ILE A 77 -3.95 9.01 3.60
C ILE A 77 -5.03 9.21 4.65
N ALA A 78 -6.21 9.68 4.24
CA ALA A 78 -7.38 9.70 5.10
C ALA A 78 -7.83 8.26 5.42
N LEU A 79 -8.10 8.00 6.69
CA LEU A 79 -8.60 6.73 7.22
C LEU A 79 -10.04 6.85 7.71
N GLY A 80 -10.52 8.05 8.01
CA GLY A 80 -11.85 8.30 8.53
C GLY A 80 -12.16 9.78 8.62
N SER A 81 -13.36 10.12 9.12
CA SER A 81 -13.72 11.47 9.51
C SER A 81 -14.72 11.46 10.66
N ASP A 82 -14.84 12.57 11.40
CA ASP A 82 -15.81 12.70 12.48
C ASP A 82 -17.27 12.61 11.99
N ALA A 83 -17.50 12.93 10.70
CA ALA A 83 -18.83 12.93 10.10
C ALA A 83 -19.26 11.54 9.59
N THR A 84 -18.31 10.77 9.05
CA THR A 84 -18.60 9.49 8.37
C THR A 84 -18.06 8.26 9.09
N GLY A 85 -17.28 8.46 10.17
CA GLY A 85 -16.53 7.39 10.81
C GLY A 85 -15.34 6.92 9.96
N TRP A 86 -14.83 5.74 10.28
CA TRP A 86 -13.75 5.08 9.56
C TRP A 86 -14.15 4.70 8.13
N GLU A 87 -13.22 4.85 7.21
CA GLU A 87 -13.37 4.44 5.83
C GLU A 87 -13.10 2.94 5.64
N GLY A 88 -13.52 2.39 4.51
CA GLY A 88 -13.25 1.01 4.12
C GLY A 88 -14.31 0.03 4.62
N ASN A 89 -13.92 -1.25 4.66
CA ASN A 89 -14.79 -2.32 5.14
C ASN A 89 -14.49 -2.57 6.63
N GLY A 90 -15.47 -2.29 7.49
CA GLY A 90 -15.40 -2.58 8.91
C GLY A 90 -15.97 -3.95 9.24
N MET A 91 -15.29 -4.72 10.09
CA MET A 91 -15.82 -5.91 10.75
C MET A 91 -15.41 -5.86 12.22
N ASP A 92 -16.41 -5.71 13.10
CA ASP A 92 -16.21 -5.46 14.53
C ASP A 92 -15.35 -4.21 14.77
N ASP A 93 -14.21 -4.32 15.46
CA ASP A 93 -13.27 -3.24 15.72
C ASP A 93 -12.23 -3.06 14.60
N ILE A 94 -12.22 -3.90 13.56
CA ILE A 94 -11.20 -3.89 12.50
C ILE A 94 -11.70 -3.18 11.24
N PHE A 95 -10.87 -2.32 10.67
CA PHE A 95 -11.11 -1.58 9.43
C PHE A 95 -10.06 -1.91 8.37
N ASP A 96 -10.54 -2.32 7.20
CA ASP A 96 -9.74 -2.59 6.01
C ASP A 96 -9.95 -1.51 4.95
N ILE A 97 -8.88 -0.78 4.63
CA ILE A 97 -8.90 0.24 3.60
C ILE A 97 -8.02 -0.11 2.40
N ARG A 98 -8.49 0.31 1.23
CA ARG A 98 -7.72 0.34 -0.02
C ARG A 98 -7.72 1.76 -0.55
N LYS A 99 -6.55 2.38 -0.64
CA LYS A 99 -6.41 3.79 -1.01
C LYS A 99 -5.46 3.96 -2.19
N PRO A 100 -5.85 4.65 -3.28
CA PRO A 100 -4.95 4.86 -4.40
C PRO A 100 -3.74 5.67 -3.95
N ILE A 101 -2.55 5.25 -4.36
CA ILE A 101 -1.29 5.94 -4.04
C ILE A 101 -0.69 6.66 -5.24
N THR A 102 -1.42 6.70 -6.35
CA THR A 102 -1.09 7.43 -7.57
C THR A 102 -2.28 8.28 -8.00
N ASN A 103 -2.04 9.35 -8.76
CA ASN A 103 -3.10 10.20 -9.31
C ASN A 103 -3.74 9.54 -10.55
N GLY A 104 -4.41 8.41 -10.34
CA GLY A 104 -4.97 7.54 -11.37
C GLY A 104 -4.04 6.40 -11.81
N PRO A 105 -4.47 5.60 -12.81
CA PRO A 105 -3.68 4.50 -13.33
C PRO A 105 -2.35 4.96 -13.94
N VAL A 106 -1.29 4.18 -13.74
CA VAL A 106 0.06 4.49 -14.23
C VAL A 106 0.62 3.37 -15.10
N ALA A 107 1.41 3.71 -16.10
CA ALA A 107 2.21 2.75 -16.86
C ALA A 107 3.59 2.59 -16.21
N PHE A 108 4.06 1.35 -16.08
CA PHE A 108 5.44 1.08 -15.70
C PHE A 108 6.38 1.31 -16.88
N LYS A 109 7.49 2.02 -16.66
CA LYS A 109 8.41 2.41 -17.74
C LYS A 109 9.29 1.28 -18.27
N LYS A 110 9.49 0.22 -17.49
CA LYS A 110 10.41 -0.88 -17.80
C LYS A 110 9.80 -2.20 -17.36
N THR A 111 10.14 -3.28 -18.05
CA THR A 111 9.89 -4.63 -17.53
C THR A 111 10.91 -4.95 -16.45
N GLY A 112 10.52 -5.69 -15.42
CA GLY A 112 11.46 -6.11 -14.37
C GLY A 112 10.80 -6.28 -13.01
N LYS A 113 11.64 -6.49 -11.99
CA LYS A 113 11.20 -6.56 -10.60
C LYS A 113 11.11 -5.16 -10.01
N TYR A 114 9.90 -4.76 -9.64
CA TYR A 114 9.62 -3.54 -8.91
C TYR A 114 9.52 -3.88 -7.43
N THR A 115 10.18 -3.09 -6.59
CA THR A 115 10.06 -3.18 -5.14
C THR A 115 9.47 -1.89 -4.61
N PHE A 116 8.41 -2.02 -3.82
CA PHE A 116 7.82 -0.93 -3.06
C PHE A 116 8.15 -1.11 -1.59
N ALA A 117 8.60 -0.07 -0.91
CA ALA A 117 8.73 -0.09 0.54
C ALA A 117 7.85 0.98 1.17
N ILE A 118 7.22 0.66 2.29
CA ILE A 118 6.27 1.54 2.97
C ILE A 118 6.77 1.79 4.39
N SER A 119 6.83 3.06 4.78
CA SER A 119 7.15 3.46 6.15
C SER A 119 6.22 4.57 6.62
N GLN A 120 5.85 4.54 7.89
CA GLN A 120 5.09 5.63 8.50
C GLN A 120 6.02 6.80 8.83
N ILE A 121 5.54 8.03 8.61
CA ILE A 121 6.25 9.29 8.91
C ILE A 121 5.42 10.21 9.81
N MET A 122 4.59 9.62 10.67
CA MET A 122 3.83 10.33 11.70
C MET A 122 4.77 10.87 12.78
N ARG A 123 4.30 11.88 13.52
CA ARG A 123 5.03 12.43 14.69
C ARG A 123 5.08 11.43 15.85
N GLU A 124 4.01 10.65 16.04
CA GLU A 124 3.96 9.57 17.03
C GLU A 124 4.73 8.34 16.50
N ASN A 125 5.64 7.80 17.32
CA ASN A 125 6.41 6.61 17.00
C ASN A 125 6.68 5.80 18.28
N PRO A 126 6.24 4.54 18.36
CA PRO A 126 5.52 3.79 17.33
C PRO A 126 4.04 4.19 17.20
N LEU A 127 3.44 3.92 16.04
CA LEU A 127 2.00 3.97 15.88
C LEU A 127 1.38 2.67 16.39
N THR A 128 0.40 2.77 17.27
CA THR A 128 -0.34 1.60 17.79
C THR A 128 -1.59 1.33 16.96
N SER A 129 -2.19 0.14 17.14
CA SER A 129 -3.46 -0.24 16.51
C SER A 129 -3.42 -0.40 14.99
N ILE A 130 -2.23 -0.62 14.41
CA ILE A 130 -2.07 -0.97 13.00
C ILE A 130 -1.80 -2.47 12.91
N LEU A 131 -2.65 -3.22 12.21
CA LEU A 131 -2.54 -4.68 12.11
C LEU A 131 -1.71 -5.10 10.90
N ASN A 132 -1.96 -4.50 9.73
CA ASN A 132 -1.33 -4.89 8.48
C ASN A 132 -1.08 -3.70 7.58
N VAL A 133 -0.03 -3.80 6.76
CA VAL A 133 0.24 -2.88 5.66
C VAL A 133 0.64 -3.69 4.42
N GLY A 134 0.27 -3.19 3.25
CA GLY A 134 0.55 -3.84 1.99
C GLY A 134 0.34 -2.96 0.78
N ILE A 135 0.52 -3.59 -0.36
CA ILE A 135 0.28 -2.99 -1.68
C ILE A 135 -0.60 -3.92 -2.50
N LEU A 136 -1.51 -3.31 -3.26
CA LEU A 136 -2.32 -3.94 -4.27
C LEU A 136 -2.00 -3.25 -5.60
N VAL A 137 -1.64 -4.04 -6.60
CA VAL A 137 -1.38 -3.62 -7.97
C VAL A 137 -2.29 -4.40 -8.88
N GLU A 138 -3.14 -3.72 -9.62
CA GLU A 138 -4.07 -4.33 -10.57
C GLU A 138 -3.90 -3.72 -11.95
N LYS A 139 -3.92 -4.58 -12.97
CA LYS A 139 -3.96 -4.16 -14.36
C LYS A 139 -5.34 -3.57 -14.66
N VAL A 140 -5.38 -2.39 -15.28
CA VAL A 140 -6.63 -1.80 -15.75
C VAL A 140 -7.20 -2.68 -16.86
N LYS A 141 -8.41 -3.20 -16.66
CA LYS A 141 -9.16 -3.88 -17.70
C LYS A 141 -9.75 -2.84 -18.64
N MET A 142 -9.43 -2.96 -19.92
CA MET A 142 -10.11 -2.21 -20.99
C MET A 142 -11.51 -2.76 -21.23
#